data_AF-A4XIP6-F1
#
_entry.id   AF-A4XIP6-F1
#
_cell.length_a   1.000
_cell.length_b   1.000
_cell.length_c   1.000
_cell.angle_alpha   90.00
_cell.angle_beta   90.00
_cell.angle_gamma   90.00
#
_symmetry.space_group_name_H-M   'P 1'
#
loop_
_entity.id
_entity.type
_entity.pdbx_description
1 polymer ?
#
loop_
_entity_poly.entity_id
_entity_poly.type
_entity_poly.pdbx_seq_one_letter_code
_entity_poly.pdbx_strand_id
1 'polypeptide(L)'
;MIISTLIIQWTQFYFNSHYNNLLIEPAIVTRWYWTSGRFYNVGHEEITEEEKRLDYGFYESGRDLFRKEDGTILKKEPKIWGVYGITTYIGIAYKVQRELVIDPSLAEFDE
;
A
#
# COMPACT_ATOMS: atom_id res chain seq x y z
N MET A 1 4.42 6.06 -10.94
CA MET A 1 4.12 5.79 -9.53
C MET A 1 3.41 7.02 -8.98
N ILE A 2 2.09 6.94 -8.78
CA ILE A 2 1.37 7.94 -7.99
C ILE A 2 1.38 7.34 -6.58
N ILE A 3 2.06 7.99 -5.63
CA ILE A 3 1.85 7.65 -4.22
C ILE A 3 0.52 8.29 -3.86
N SER A 4 -0.57 7.58 -4.19
CA SER A 4 -1.91 7.97 -3.80
C SER A 4 -2.12 7.45 -2.39
N THR A 5 -2.10 8.35 -1.40
CA THR A 5 -2.55 8.06 -0.03
C THR A 5 -3.93 7.42 -0.11
N LEU A 6 -4.00 6.17 0.32
CA LEU A 6 -5.17 5.32 0.19
C LEU A 6 -5.99 5.42 1.48
N ILE A 7 -7.11 6.16 1.46
CA ILE A 7 -8.09 6.09 2.55
C ILE A 7 -9.12 5.03 2.19
N ILE A 8 -9.18 3.97 3.01
CA ILE A 8 -10.29 3.01 3.00
C ILE A 8 -11.35 3.57 3.93
N GLN A 9 -12.40 4.17 3.35
CA GLN A 9 -13.55 4.63 4.12
C GLN A 9 -14.40 3.41 4.48
N TRP A 10 -14.33 2.97 5.74
CA TRP A 10 -15.29 2.03 6.29
C TRP A 10 -16.59 2.77 6.56
N THR A 11 -17.70 2.31 5.98
CA THR A 11 -19.02 2.91 6.16
C THR A 11 -19.61 2.77 7.58
N GLN A 12 -18.83 2.42 8.61
CA GLN A 12 -19.32 2.39 10.00
C GLN A 12 -18.32 2.82 11.09
N PHE A 13 -17.09 3.24 10.78
CA PHE A 13 -16.18 3.81 11.78
C PHE A 13 -15.39 4.96 11.16
N TYR A 14 -15.74 6.20 11.53
CA TYR A 14 -14.97 7.39 11.19
C TYR A 14 -13.76 7.42 12.11
N PHE A 15 -12.61 7.20 11.54
CA PHE A 15 -11.39 7.05 12.29
C PHE A 15 -10.25 7.65 11.45
N ASN A 16 -9.57 8.65 12.00
CA ASN A 16 -8.60 9.47 11.29
C ASN A 16 -7.20 8.90 11.56
N SER A 17 -6.73 7.99 10.70
CA SER A 17 -5.42 7.36 10.93
C SER A 17 -4.29 8.28 10.50
N HIS A 18 -3.17 8.29 11.23
CA HIS A 18 -1.92 8.84 10.74
C HIS A 18 -1.34 7.92 9.65
N TYR A 19 -1.99 7.86 8.47
CA TYR A 19 -1.69 6.92 7.38
C TYR A 19 -0.22 6.99 6.93
N ASN A 20 0.45 8.13 7.12
CA ASN A 20 1.86 8.36 6.79
C ASN A 20 2.83 7.50 7.62
N ASN A 21 2.37 6.98 8.77
CA ASN A 21 3.18 6.17 9.67
C ASN A 21 2.86 4.66 9.56
N LEU A 22 1.97 4.25 8.64
CA LEU A 22 1.62 2.84 8.45
C LEU A 22 2.75 2.10 7.75
N LEU A 23 3.27 1.05 8.39
CA LEU A 23 4.30 0.19 7.82
C LEU A 23 3.69 -1.01 7.08
N ILE A 24 3.10 -0.72 5.92
CA ILE A 24 2.58 -1.76 5.01
C ILE A 24 3.59 -2.09 3.92
N GLU A 25 3.78 -3.38 3.65
CA GLU A 25 4.59 -3.82 2.51
C GLU A 25 4.01 -3.32 1.17
N PRO A 26 4.83 -3.17 0.13
CA PRO A 26 4.35 -2.81 -1.21
C PRO A 26 3.22 -3.74 -1.67
N ALA A 27 2.15 -3.17 -2.22
CA ALA A 27 0.99 -3.93 -2.69
C ALA A 27 0.53 -3.43 -4.06
N ILE A 28 0.19 -4.36 -4.95
CA ILE A 28 -0.45 -4.05 -6.23
C ILE A 28 -1.95 -4.14 -6.04
N VAL A 29 -2.69 -3.10 -6.41
CA VAL A 29 -4.16 -3.09 -6.35
C VAL A 29 -4.75 -2.85 -7.73
N THR A 30 -5.95 -3.37 -7.98
CA THR A 30 -6.63 -3.16 -9.25
C THR A 30 -7.15 -1.74 -9.38
N ARG A 31 -7.09 -1.19 -10.60
CA ARG A 31 -7.70 0.11 -10.94
C ARG A 31 -9.19 0.15 -10.61
N TRP A 32 -9.86 -1.00 -10.60
CA TRP A 32 -11.30 -1.09 -10.32
C TRP A 32 -11.66 -0.52 -8.94
N TYR A 33 -10.77 -0.60 -7.94
CA TYR A 33 -11.05 -0.02 -6.62
C TYR A 33 -11.13 1.51 -6.64
N TRP A 34 -10.35 2.16 -7.51
CA TRP A 34 -10.44 3.61 -7.73
C TRP A 34 -11.72 3.99 -8.45
N THR A 35 -12.05 3.30 -9.54
CA THR A 35 -13.21 3.64 -10.38
C THR A 35 -14.55 3.29 -9.72
N SER A 36 -14.57 2.34 -8.78
CA SER A 36 -15.78 1.97 -8.03
C SER A 36 -16.00 2.81 -6.77
N GLY A 37 -15.11 3.75 -6.46
CA GLY A 37 -15.18 4.58 -5.25
C GLY A 37 -14.82 3.84 -3.96
N ARG A 38 -14.25 2.64 -4.03
CA ARG A 38 -13.76 1.91 -2.85
C ARG A 38 -12.50 2.54 -2.29
N PHE A 39 -11.68 3.06 -3.18
CA PHE A 39 -10.55 3.90 -2.84
C PHE A 39 -10.72 5.25 -3.54
N TYR A 40 -10.23 6.32 -2.92
CA TYR A 40 -10.21 7.66 -3.49
C TYR A 40 -8.92 8.38 -3.07
N ASN A 41 -8.51 9.36 -3.87
CA ASN A 41 -7.32 10.17 -3.58
C ASN A 41 -7.69 11.27 -2.58
N VAL A 42 -6.90 11.40 -1.51
CA VAL A 42 -7.10 12.44 -0.47
C VAL A 42 -6.09 13.58 -0.55
N GLY A 43 -5.06 13.40 -1.37
CA GLY A 43 -4.00 14.35 -1.62
C GLY A 43 -3.08 13.83 -2.72
N HIS A 44 -2.11 14.66 -3.08
CA HIS A 44 -1.03 14.30 -3.98
C HIS A 44 0.28 14.78 -3.36
N GLU A 45 1.19 13.85 -3.13
CA GLU A 45 2.55 14.13 -2.68
C GLU A 45 3.53 13.71 -3.77
N GLU A 46 4.47 14.60 -4.08
CA GLU A 46 5.53 14.31 -5.04
C GLU A 46 6.53 13.33 -4.43
N ILE A 47 6.98 12.38 -5.24
CA ILE A 47 7.98 11.39 -4.80
C ILE A 47 9.32 12.11 -4.58
N THR A 48 9.86 11.97 -3.37
CA THR A 48 11.17 12.49 -2.98
C THR A 48 12.32 11.79 -3.72
N GLU A 49 13.49 12.43 -3.76
CA GLU A 49 14.69 11.81 -4.33
C GLU A 49 15.15 10.55 -3.57
N GLU A 50 14.82 10.45 -2.28
CA GLU A 50 15.06 9.24 -1.49
C GLU A 50 14.15 8.09 -1.91
N GLU A 51 12.86 8.35 -2.05
CA GLU A 51 11.87 7.35 -2.46
C GLU A 51 12.14 6.81 -3.87
N LYS A 52 12.62 7.66 -4.78
CA LYS A 52 13.07 7.22 -6.13
C LYS A 52 14.22 6.21 -6.08
N ARG A 53 15.02 6.22 -5.00
CA ARG A 53 16.17 5.33 -4.80
C ARG A 53 15.81 4.08 -3.98
N LEU A 54 14.54 3.88 -3.59
CA LEU A 54 14.12 2.71 -2.83
C LEU A 54 14.36 1.41 -3.60
N ASP A 55 15.08 0.49 -2.96
CA ASP A 55 15.36 -0.85 -3.46
C ASP A 55 14.18 -1.78 -3.14
N TYR A 56 13.06 -1.56 -3.84
CA TYR A 56 11.83 -2.33 -3.67
C TYR A 56 11.46 -3.19 -4.89
N GLY A 57 10.64 -4.20 -4.69
CA GLY A 57 10.04 -4.97 -5.78
C GLY A 57 8.91 -5.89 -5.34
N PHE A 58 8.52 -6.78 -6.23
CA PHE A 58 7.40 -7.70 -6.04
C PHE A 58 7.78 -9.11 -6.48
N TYR A 59 7.57 -10.09 -5.61
CA TYR A 59 7.89 -11.49 -5.86
C TYR A 59 6.79 -12.19 -6.66
N GLU A 60 7.11 -12.74 -7.84
CA GLU A 60 6.19 -13.52 -8.67
C GLU A 60 6.29 -15.01 -8.35
N SER A 61 5.39 -15.48 -7.49
CA SER A 61 5.25 -16.90 -7.18
C SER A 61 4.94 -17.72 -8.43
N GLY A 62 5.71 -18.78 -8.66
CA GLY A 62 5.62 -19.65 -9.83
C GLY A 62 6.64 -19.35 -10.94
N ARG A 63 7.26 -18.16 -10.93
CA ARG A 63 8.41 -17.84 -11.79
C ARG A 63 9.72 -17.64 -11.04
N ASP A 64 9.65 -17.57 -9.71
CA ASP A 64 10.80 -17.41 -8.82
C ASP A 64 11.67 -16.20 -9.22
N LEU A 65 11.00 -15.06 -9.46
CA LEU A 65 11.65 -13.82 -9.87
C LEU A 65 10.99 -12.60 -9.23
N PHE A 66 11.71 -11.49 -9.25
CA PHE A 66 11.23 -10.21 -8.73
C PHE A 66 10.93 -9.24 -9.88
N ARG A 67 9.91 -8.39 -9.70
CA ARG A 67 9.52 -7.34 -10.64
C ARG A 67 9.33 -5.99 -9.97
N LYS A 68 9.43 -4.93 -10.77
CA LYS A 68 8.88 -3.61 -10.46
C LYS A 68 7.38 -3.54 -10.76
N GLU A 69 6.76 -2.47 -10.31
CA GLU A 69 5.34 -2.17 -10.49
C GLU A 69 4.91 -2.09 -11.96
N ASP A 70 5.84 -1.73 -12.86
CA ASP A 70 5.66 -1.68 -14.30
C ASP A 70 5.89 -3.03 -15.01
N GLY A 71 6.25 -4.07 -14.25
CA GLY A 71 6.56 -5.41 -14.75
C GLY A 71 8.04 -5.65 -15.11
N THR A 72 8.90 -4.64 -14.98
CA THR A 72 10.35 -4.76 -15.22
C THR A 72 10.96 -5.81 -14.30
N ILE A 73 11.69 -6.78 -14.86
CA ILE A 73 12.33 -7.86 -14.09
C ILE A 73 13.55 -7.32 -13.34
N LEU A 74 13.65 -7.63 -12.05
CA LEU A 74 14.79 -7.32 -11.21
C LEU A 74 15.80 -8.47 -11.26
N LYS A 75 17.09 -8.13 -11.43
CA LYS A 75 18.19 -9.10 -11.50
C LYS A 75 18.61 -9.64 -10.13
N LYS A 76 18.22 -8.95 -9.06
CA LYS A 76 18.57 -9.25 -7.68
C LYS A 76 17.31 -9.15 -6.81
N GLU A 77 17.33 -9.85 -5.68
CA GLU A 77 16.33 -9.68 -4.63
C GLU A 77 16.41 -8.23 -4.10
N PRO A 78 15.30 -7.48 -4.11
CA PRO A 78 15.22 -6.15 -3.52
C PRO A 78 15.20 -6.22 -1.98
N LYS A 79 15.59 -5.14 -1.31
CA LYS A 79 15.57 -5.09 0.17
C LYS A 79 14.17 -5.08 0.76
N ILE A 80 13.21 -4.52 0.02
CA ILE A 80 11.81 -4.41 0.41
C ILE A 80 10.99 -5.09 -0.67
N TRP A 81 10.14 -6.04 -0.33
CA TRP A 81 9.25 -6.60 -1.34
C TRP A 81 7.90 -7.00 -0.80
N GLY A 82 6.92 -6.95 -1.70
CA GLY A 82 5.62 -7.58 -1.52
C GLY A 82 5.38 -8.66 -2.56
N VAL A 83 4.16 -9.15 -2.66
CA VAL A 83 3.80 -10.18 -3.63
C VAL A 83 3.42 -9.53 -4.97
N TYR A 84 3.90 -10.09 -6.08
CA TYR A 84 3.47 -9.74 -7.44
C TYR A 84 2.10 -10.37 -7.73
N GLY A 85 1.08 -9.79 -7.11
CA GLY A 85 -0.31 -10.24 -7.21
C GLY A 85 -1.26 -9.13 -6.76
N ILE A 86 -2.48 -9.19 -7.27
CA ILE A 86 -3.51 -8.21 -6.91
C ILE A 86 -3.92 -8.43 -5.46
N THR A 87 -3.60 -7.47 -4.61
CA THR A 87 -4.11 -7.38 -3.24
C THR A 87 -5.53 -6.84 -3.27
N THR A 88 -6.43 -7.51 -2.57
CA THR A 88 -7.82 -7.06 -2.47
C THR A 88 -7.95 -5.87 -1.52
N TYR A 89 -9.00 -5.07 -1.66
CA TYR A 89 -9.31 -4.00 -0.70
C TYR A 89 -9.41 -4.53 0.75
N ILE A 90 -9.95 -5.75 0.94
CA ILE A 90 -9.98 -6.44 2.25
C ILE A 90 -8.56 -6.76 2.71
N GLY A 91 -7.68 -7.23 1.81
CA GLY A 91 -6.29 -7.50 2.13
C GLY A 91 -5.52 -6.25 2.56
N ILE A 92 -5.78 -5.10 1.93
CA ILE A 92 -5.22 -3.83 2.40
C ILE A 92 -5.79 -3.45 3.76
N ALA A 93 -7.10 -3.53 3.93
CA ALA A 93 -7.77 -3.28 5.22
C ALA A 93 -7.18 -4.12 6.36
N TYR A 94 -6.92 -5.40 6.10
CA TYR A 94 -6.30 -6.31 7.08
C TYR A 94 -4.87 -5.86 7.44
N LYS A 95 -4.08 -5.42 6.45
CA LYS A 95 -2.73 -4.89 6.71
C LYS A 95 -2.78 -3.63 7.57
N VAL A 96 -3.68 -2.70 7.26
CA VAL A 96 -3.89 -1.49 8.08
C VAL A 96 -4.34 -1.86 9.48
N GLN A 97 -5.32 -2.75 9.62
CA GLN A 97 -5.79 -3.22 10.92
C GLN A 97 -4.67 -3.84 11.75
N ARG A 98 -3.78 -4.63 11.13
CA ARG A 98 -2.62 -5.20 11.81
C ARG A 98 -1.73 -4.11 12.39
N GLU A 99 -1.40 -3.07 11.61
CA GLU A 99 -0.58 -1.96 12.10
C GLU A 99 -1.28 -1.22 13.26
N LEU A 100 -2.59 -0.98 13.18
CA LEU A 100 -3.38 -0.36 14.24
C LEU A 100 -3.43 -1.19 15.54
N VAL A 101 -3.39 -2.53 15.42
CA VAL A 101 -3.32 -3.42 16.60
C VAL A 101 -1.93 -3.39 17.23
N ILE A 102 -0.88 -3.29 16.41
CA ILE A 102 0.52 -3.21 16.88
C ILE A 102 0.78 -1.85 17.54
N ASP A 103 0.32 -0.78 16.90
CA ASP A 103 0.44 0.59 17.39
C ASP A 103 -0.93 1.29 17.34
N PRO A 104 -1.69 1.23 18.45
CA PRO A 104 -2.97 1.92 18.56
C PRO A 104 -2.85 3.45 18.50
N SER A 105 -1.66 4.04 18.67
CA SER A 105 -1.48 5.50 18.58
C SER A 105 -1.58 6.02 17.14
N LEU A 106 -1.46 5.12 16.16
CA LEU A 106 -1.81 5.40 14.78
C LEU A 106 -3.31 5.71 14.62
N ALA A 107 -4.08 5.53 15.70
CA ALA A 107 -5.50 5.68 15.75
C ALA A 107 -6.03 6.97 16.50
N GLU A 108 -6.30 8.12 15.85
CA GLU A 108 -7.24 9.19 16.29
C GLU A 108 -8.76 8.93 16.05
N PHE A 109 -9.48 8.57 17.10
CA PHE A 109 -10.93 8.36 17.05
C PHE A 109 -11.63 9.71 17.21
N ASP A 110 -12.45 10.11 16.25
CA ASP A 110 -13.33 11.27 16.42
C ASP A 110 -14.37 10.92 17.50
N GLU A 111 -14.47 11.73 18.56
CA GLU A 111 -15.50 11.61 19.61
C GLU A 111 -16.93 11.93 19.12
#